data_AF-A0A4T0EKP9-F1
#
_entry.id   AF-A0A4T0EKP9-F1
#
_cell.length_a   1.000
_cell.length_b   1.000
_cell.length_c   1.000
_cell.angle_alpha   90.00
_cell.angle_beta   90.00
_cell.angle_gamma   90.00
#
_symmetry.space_group_name_H-M   'P 1'
#
loop_
_entity.id
_entity.type
_entity.pdbx_description
1 polymer ?
#
loop_
_entity_poly.entity_id
_entity_poly.type
_entity_poly.pdbx_seq_one_letter_code
_entity_poly.pdbx_strand_id
1 'polypeptide(L)'
;MSSLVSRIHAYQKNKNLYSSLSDKIRHLTPPINTKLTGYMLFLKQNKLDVKVAAERWSQLDAESKHRYIQQASTLPPINSRGTINKHDYKLIRSMQFELLEEFHQKHPLKHPPTRLRPNVYPRHQRSPPTPWQLFISEFKPVQSNHPTTTQQSFSNHLKQASHRWKHLSNDMKSRYLSKANLNKSRHVIEESKKGENFTP
;
A
#
# COMPACT_ATOMS: atom_id res chain seq x y z
N MET A 1 -0.79 8.93 -22.32
CA MET A 1 -1.49 7.99 -21.39
C MET A 1 -2.68 8.71 -20.76
N SER A 2 -3.87 8.11 -20.77
CA SER A 2 -5.04 8.70 -20.09
C SER A 2 -4.85 8.74 -18.57
N SER A 3 -5.49 9.71 -17.90
CA SER A 3 -5.44 9.82 -16.44
C SER A 3 -6.15 8.63 -15.77
N LEU A 4 -5.82 8.33 -14.51
CA LEU A 4 -6.52 7.29 -13.75
C LEU A 4 -8.02 7.59 -13.67
N VAL A 5 -8.39 8.83 -13.36
CA VAL A 5 -9.78 9.28 -13.28
C VAL A 5 -10.52 9.00 -14.59
N SER A 6 -9.95 9.39 -15.73
CA SER A 6 -10.54 9.13 -17.05
C SER A 6 -10.77 7.64 -17.33
N ARG A 7 -9.81 6.77 -16.95
CA ARG A 7 -9.97 5.31 -17.11
C ARG A 7 -11.08 4.74 -16.24
N ILE A 8 -11.26 5.29 -15.05
CA ILE A 8 -12.23 4.81 -14.04
C ILE A 8 -13.65 5.19 -14.46
N HIS A 9 -13.84 6.42 -14.95
CA HIS A 9 -15.11 6.85 -15.55
C HIS A 9 -15.46 6.04 -16.80
N ALA A 10 -14.48 5.81 -17.68
CA ALA A 10 -14.68 4.95 -18.86
C ALA A 10 -15.04 3.51 -18.46
N TYR A 11 -14.40 2.97 -17.42
CA TYR A 11 -14.74 1.66 -16.88
C TYR A 11 -16.17 1.63 -16.35
N GLN A 12 -16.59 2.60 -15.53
CA GLN A 12 -17.94 2.61 -14.98
C GLN A 12 -19.01 2.62 -16.07
N LYS A 13 -18.80 3.42 -17.12
CA LYS A 13 -19.71 3.48 -18.27
C LYS A 13 -19.82 2.15 -19.01
N ASN A 14 -18.73 1.39 -19.06
CA ASN A 14 -18.60 0.18 -19.88
C ASN A 14 -18.44 -1.10 -19.05
N LYS A 15 -18.77 -1.09 -17.76
CA LYS A 15 -18.40 -2.17 -16.81
C LYS A 15 -18.92 -3.55 -17.23
N ASN A 16 -20.08 -3.58 -17.91
CA ASN A 16 -20.73 -4.79 -18.40
C ASN A 16 -20.05 -5.39 -19.64
N LEU A 17 -19.20 -4.62 -20.34
CA LEU A 17 -18.49 -5.07 -21.54
C LEU A 17 -17.16 -5.77 -21.21
N TYR A 18 -16.68 -5.69 -19.97
CA TYR A 18 -15.43 -6.32 -19.54
C TYR A 18 -15.69 -7.71 -18.97
N SER A 19 -15.35 -8.75 -19.74
CA SER A 19 -15.57 -10.15 -19.36
C SER A 19 -14.48 -10.69 -18.41
N SER A 20 -13.23 -10.22 -18.54
CA SER A 20 -12.11 -10.75 -17.75
C SER A 20 -11.80 -9.87 -16.52
N LEU A 21 -11.63 -10.51 -15.36
CA LEU A 21 -11.20 -9.83 -14.13
C LEU A 21 -9.86 -9.11 -14.33
N SER A 22 -8.93 -9.69 -15.10
CA SER A 22 -7.63 -9.09 -15.39
C SER A 22 -7.75 -7.72 -16.08
N ASP A 23 -8.67 -7.62 -17.04
CA ASP A 23 -8.91 -6.37 -17.78
C ASP A 23 -9.60 -5.34 -16.91
N LYS A 24 -10.59 -5.73 -16.09
CA LYS A 24 -11.21 -4.83 -15.10
C LYS A 24 -10.15 -4.21 -14.18
N ILE A 25 -9.24 -5.01 -13.64
CA ILE A 25 -8.18 -4.52 -12.74
C ILE A 25 -7.15 -3.64 -13.50
N ARG A 26 -6.98 -3.80 -14.82
CA ARG A 26 -6.05 -2.97 -15.62
C ARG A 26 -6.39 -1.49 -15.56
N HIS A 27 -7.66 -1.13 -15.46
CA HIS A 27 -8.10 0.27 -15.37
C HIS A 27 -7.59 1.00 -14.12
N LEU A 28 -7.28 0.26 -13.05
CA LEU A 28 -6.69 0.78 -11.81
C LEU A 28 -5.16 0.99 -11.89
N THR A 29 -4.56 0.87 -13.08
CA THR A 29 -3.10 0.95 -13.26
C THR A 29 -2.70 2.28 -13.95
N PRO A 30 -1.67 3.01 -13.47
CA PRO A 30 -0.97 2.80 -12.19
C PRO A 30 -1.85 3.14 -10.99
N PRO A 31 -1.65 2.48 -9.83
CA PRO A 31 -2.44 2.73 -8.62
C PRO A 31 -2.23 4.13 -8.04
N ILE A 32 -3.08 4.49 -7.07
CA ILE A 32 -2.95 5.73 -6.30
C ILE A 32 -1.59 5.78 -5.59
N ASN A 33 -0.97 6.97 -5.57
CA ASN A 33 0.33 7.24 -4.93
C ASN A 33 1.48 6.35 -5.45
N THR A 34 1.47 6.00 -6.74
CA THR A 34 2.57 5.23 -7.34
C THR A 34 3.82 6.09 -7.43
N LYS A 35 4.90 5.71 -6.73
CA LYS A 35 6.19 6.39 -6.89
C LYS A 35 6.72 6.18 -8.30
N LEU A 36 7.20 7.25 -8.92
CA LEU A 36 7.83 7.16 -10.24
C LEU A 36 9.17 6.45 -10.08
N THR A 37 9.43 5.44 -10.90
CA THR A 37 10.77 4.83 -11.00
C THR A 37 11.58 5.52 -12.09
N GLY A 38 12.90 5.37 -12.06
CA GLY A 38 13.76 5.90 -13.13
C GLY A 38 13.34 5.40 -14.52
N TYR A 39 12.99 4.12 -14.64
CA TYR A 39 12.47 3.55 -15.88
C TYR A 39 11.14 4.17 -16.32
N MET A 40 10.20 4.39 -15.39
CA MET A 40 8.93 5.04 -15.71
C MET A 40 9.11 6.50 -16.15
N LEU A 41 10.07 7.21 -15.53
CA LEU A 41 10.42 8.56 -15.92
C LEU A 41 11.03 8.58 -17.33
N PHE A 42 11.96 7.67 -17.61
CA PHE A 42 12.56 7.49 -18.93
C PHE A 42 11.51 7.23 -20.02
N LEU A 43 10.60 6.28 -19.78
CA LEU A 43 9.46 5.99 -20.65
C LEU A 43 8.64 7.25 -20.94
N LYS A 44 8.31 8.00 -19.88
CA LYS A 44 7.46 9.20 -19.97
C LYS A 44 8.14 10.33 -20.74
N GLN A 45 9.40 10.61 -20.48
CA GLN A 45 10.14 11.69 -21.13
C GLN A 45 10.39 11.40 -22.61
N ASN A 46 10.71 10.16 -22.96
CA ASN A 46 11.04 9.77 -24.32
C ASN A 46 9.80 9.38 -25.15
N LYS A 47 8.60 9.36 -24.54
CA LYS A 47 7.33 8.99 -25.19
C LYS A 47 7.41 7.64 -25.94
N LEU A 48 8.15 6.69 -25.38
CA LEU A 48 8.41 5.39 -25.99
C LEU A 48 7.32 4.37 -25.66
N ASP A 49 7.14 3.40 -26.55
CA ASP A 49 6.42 2.17 -26.21
C ASP A 49 7.23 1.32 -25.21
N VAL A 50 6.54 0.49 -24.42
CA VAL A 50 7.18 -0.34 -23.38
C VAL A 50 8.23 -1.30 -23.94
N LYS A 51 8.00 -1.89 -25.11
CA LYS A 51 8.96 -2.82 -25.72
C LYS A 51 10.24 -2.10 -26.14
N VAL A 52 10.09 -1.00 -26.86
CA VAL A 52 11.22 -0.17 -27.34
C VAL A 52 11.96 0.47 -26.16
N ALA A 53 11.23 0.91 -25.14
CA ALA A 53 11.82 1.48 -23.95
C ALA A 53 12.65 0.46 -23.16
N ALA A 54 12.22 -0.80 -23.08
CA ALA A 54 12.96 -1.84 -22.37
C ALA A 54 14.33 -2.08 -23.02
N GLU A 55 14.35 -2.17 -24.35
CA GLU A 55 15.59 -2.33 -25.12
C GLU A 55 16.52 -1.13 -24.95
N ARG A 56 16.02 0.10 -25.16
CA ARG A 56 16.84 1.31 -25.00
C ARG A 56 17.29 1.52 -23.57
N TRP A 57 16.45 1.22 -22.58
CA TRP A 57 16.82 1.28 -21.18
C TRP A 57 17.92 0.28 -20.85
N SER A 58 17.89 -0.93 -21.41
CA SER A 58 18.93 -1.94 -21.18
C SER A 58 20.30 -1.44 -21.67
N GLN A 59 20.33 -0.73 -22.80
CA GLN A 59 21.53 -0.15 -23.42
C GLN A 59 22.09 1.08 -22.69
N LEU A 60 21.33 1.71 -21.79
CA LEU A 60 21.85 2.83 -21.00
C LEU A 60 22.94 2.36 -20.02
N ASP A 61 23.98 3.17 -19.88
CA ASP A 61 25.00 3.00 -18.86
C ASP A 61 24.43 3.19 -17.44
N ALA A 62 25.18 2.74 -16.45
CA ALA A 62 24.76 2.79 -15.04
C ALA A 62 24.60 4.23 -14.53
N GLU A 63 25.40 5.18 -15.02
CA GLU A 63 25.35 6.57 -14.59
C GLU A 63 24.07 7.25 -15.10
N SER A 64 23.73 7.07 -16.37
CA SER A 64 22.46 7.53 -16.96
C SER A 64 21.25 6.96 -16.23
N LYS A 65 21.24 5.65 -15.94
CA LYS A 65 20.19 5.01 -15.14
C LYS A 65 20.08 5.64 -13.75
N HIS A 66 21.22 5.93 -13.11
CA HIS A 66 21.26 6.55 -11.80
C HIS A 66 20.67 7.97 -11.81
N ARG A 67 20.98 8.79 -12.83
CA ARG A 67 20.38 10.12 -13.01
C ARG A 67 18.85 10.05 -13.11
N TYR A 68 18.32 9.10 -13.89
CA TYR A 68 16.87 8.88 -13.96
C TYR A 68 16.25 8.47 -12.62
N ILE A 69 16.93 7.61 -11.85
CA ILE A 69 16.47 7.19 -10.53
C ILE A 69 16.44 8.38 -9.56
N GLN A 70 17.49 9.19 -9.53
CA GLN A 70 17.55 10.39 -8.70
C GLN A 70 16.46 11.39 -9.07
N GLN A 71 16.29 11.71 -10.36
CA GLN A 71 15.23 12.59 -10.84
C GLN A 71 13.83 12.05 -10.51
N ALA A 72 13.61 10.75 -10.65
CA ALA A 72 12.31 10.16 -10.33
C ALA A 72 11.99 10.24 -8.82
N SER A 73 13.02 10.19 -7.96
CA SER A 73 12.86 10.26 -6.51
C SER A 73 12.42 11.64 -5.99
N THR A 74 12.74 12.71 -6.71
CA THR A 74 12.34 14.08 -6.35
C THR A 74 10.93 14.43 -6.81
N LEU A 75 10.38 13.67 -7.76
CA LEU A 75 9.04 13.92 -8.31
C LEU A 75 7.93 13.37 -7.42
N PRO A 76 6.76 14.05 -7.37
CA PRO A 76 5.63 13.58 -6.60
C PRO A 76 5.07 12.25 -7.17
N PRO A 77 4.43 11.42 -6.34
CA PRO A 77 3.81 10.18 -6.80
C PRO A 77 2.72 10.42 -7.85
N ILE A 78 2.61 9.52 -8.82
CA ILE A 78 1.51 9.51 -9.80
C ILE A 78 0.20 9.22 -9.08
N ASN A 79 -0.89 9.84 -9.55
CA ASN A 79 -2.22 9.70 -8.96
C ASN A 79 -2.17 10.01 -7.45
N SER A 80 -1.48 11.10 -7.10
CA SER A 80 -1.37 11.51 -5.72
C SER A 80 -2.77 11.78 -5.17
N ARG A 81 -3.02 11.41 -3.91
CA ARG A 81 -4.31 11.69 -3.27
C ARG A 81 -4.68 13.18 -3.34
N GLY A 82 -3.70 14.08 -3.23
CA GLY A 82 -3.93 15.53 -3.29
C GLY A 82 -4.40 16.02 -4.66
N THR A 83 -4.10 15.29 -5.73
CA THR A 83 -4.49 15.63 -7.11
C THR A 83 -5.83 15.04 -7.55
N ILE A 84 -6.48 14.23 -6.71
CA ILE A 84 -7.76 13.56 -7.04
C ILE A 84 -8.84 14.15 -6.13
N ASN A 85 -9.95 14.61 -6.72
CA ASN A 85 -11.06 15.13 -5.93
C ASN A 85 -11.68 14.04 -5.03
N LYS A 86 -12.42 14.45 -4.00
CA LYS A 86 -12.98 13.53 -3.00
C LYS A 86 -13.95 12.50 -3.61
N HIS A 87 -14.71 12.90 -4.63
CA HIS A 87 -15.70 12.03 -5.29
C HIS A 87 -15.02 10.92 -6.08
N ASP A 88 -14.09 11.27 -6.97
CA ASP A 88 -13.30 10.33 -7.77
C ASP A 88 -12.46 9.41 -6.88
N TYR A 89 -11.91 9.93 -5.78
CA TYR A 89 -11.18 9.11 -4.82
C TYR A 89 -12.08 8.03 -4.21
N LYS A 90 -13.30 8.39 -3.78
CA LYS A 90 -14.29 7.42 -3.26
C LYS A 90 -14.66 6.40 -4.33
N LEU A 91 -14.84 6.83 -5.56
CA LEU A 91 -15.17 5.97 -6.69
C LEU A 91 -14.08 4.92 -6.95
N ILE A 92 -12.82 5.37 -7.03
CA ILE A 92 -11.67 4.48 -7.20
C ILE A 92 -11.60 3.48 -6.05
N ARG A 93 -11.89 3.91 -4.82
CA ARG A 93 -11.89 3.01 -3.65
C ARG A 93 -13.01 1.98 -3.69
N SER A 94 -14.24 2.37 -4.04
CA SER A 94 -15.36 1.41 -4.19
C SER A 94 -15.00 0.32 -5.18
N MET A 95 -14.49 0.72 -6.34
CA MET A 95 -14.09 -0.20 -7.39
C MET A 95 -12.93 -1.12 -6.97
N GLN A 96 -11.97 -0.62 -6.20
CA GLN A 96 -10.92 -1.46 -5.63
C GLN A 96 -11.48 -2.54 -4.70
N PHE A 97 -12.48 -2.21 -3.87
CA PHE A 97 -13.13 -3.17 -2.98
C PHE A 97 -13.93 -4.22 -3.76
N GLU A 98 -14.78 -3.79 -4.69
CA GLU A 98 -15.59 -4.70 -5.54
C GLU A 98 -14.70 -5.70 -6.29
N LEU A 99 -13.61 -5.23 -6.92
CA LEU A 99 -12.69 -6.09 -7.65
C LEU A 99 -11.82 -6.96 -6.73
N LEU A 100 -11.57 -6.53 -5.49
CA LEU A 100 -10.87 -7.32 -4.48
C LEU A 100 -11.74 -8.50 -4.02
N GLU A 101 -13.03 -8.27 -3.80
CA GLU A 101 -13.97 -9.34 -3.46
C GLU A 101 -14.11 -10.34 -4.62
N GLU A 102 -14.30 -9.87 -5.86
CA GLU A 102 -14.34 -10.73 -7.05
C GLU A 102 -13.04 -11.55 -7.19
N PHE A 103 -11.88 -10.94 -6.86
CA PHE A 103 -10.60 -11.64 -6.87
C PHE A 103 -10.52 -12.75 -5.82
N HIS A 104 -10.93 -12.51 -4.57
CA HIS A 104 -10.91 -13.54 -3.53
C HIS A 104 -11.86 -14.69 -3.85
N GLN A 105 -13.02 -14.40 -4.44
CA GLN A 105 -13.96 -15.44 -4.89
C GLN A 105 -13.35 -16.34 -5.98
N LYS A 106 -12.71 -15.75 -7.00
CA LYS A 106 -12.10 -16.49 -8.11
C LYS A 106 -10.77 -17.14 -7.74
N HIS A 107 -10.04 -16.57 -6.78
CA HIS A 107 -8.69 -16.97 -6.43
C HIS A 107 -8.48 -16.97 -4.90
N PRO A 108 -9.15 -17.86 -4.15
CA PRO A 108 -9.15 -17.84 -2.69
C PRO A 108 -7.76 -18.04 -2.07
N LEU A 109 -6.87 -18.77 -2.76
CA LEU A 109 -5.51 -19.07 -2.29
C LEU A 109 -4.45 -18.07 -2.79
N LYS A 110 -4.81 -17.12 -3.67
CA LYS A 110 -3.82 -16.19 -4.23
C LYS A 110 -3.85 -14.86 -3.51
N HIS A 111 -2.69 -14.24 -3.40
CA HIS A 111 -2.62 -12.86 -2.91
C HIS A 111 -3.12 -11.87 -3.98
N PRO A 112 -3.91 -10.85 -3.59
CA PRO A 112 -4.42 -9.87 -4.52
C PRO A 112 -3.30 -9.00 -5.09
N PRO A 113 -3.43 -8.56 -6.37
CA PRO A 113 -2.54 -7.59 -6.98
C PRO A 113 -2.44 -6.30 -6.15
N THR A 114 -1.27 -5.67 -6.12
CA THR A 114 -1.02 -4.46 -5.32
C THR A 114 -2.00 -3.32 -5.62
N ARG A 115 -2.50 -3.25 -6.86
CA ARG A 115 -3.49 -2.27 -7.34
C ARG A 115 -4.91 -2.46 -6.78
N LEU A 116 -5.21 -3.63 -6.22
CA LEU A 116 -6.45 -3.91 -5.47
C LEU A 116 -6.28 -3.79 -3.96
N ARG A 117 -5.04 -3.74 -3.47
CA ARG A 117 -4.80 -3.63 -2.04
C ARG A 117 -5.23 -2.24 -1.57
N PRO A 118 -6.27 -2.12 -0.72
CA PRO A 118 -6.56 -0.84 -0.10
C PRO A 118 -5.32 -0.43 0.69
N ASN A 119 -4.91 0.83 0.54
CA ASN A 119 -3.71 1.34 1.23
C ASN A 119 -3.92 1.40 2.76
N VAL A 120 -5.16 1.17 3.19
CA VAL A 120 -5.64 1.19 4.56
C VAL A 120 -6.74 0.14 4.64
N TYR A 121 -6.47 -1.01 5.27
CA TYR A 121 -7.56 -1.88 5.70
C TYR A 121 -8.46 -1.06 6.64
N PRO A 122 -9.79 -1.10 6.46
CA PRO A 122 -10.72 -0.58 7.46
C PRO A 122 -10.29 -1.06 8.84
N ARG A 123 -10.39 -0.22 9.88
CA ARG A 123 -9.87 -0.55 11.22
C ARG A 123 -10.36 -1.92 11.71
N HIS A 124 -11.57 -2.28 11.34
CA HIS A 124 -12.25 -3.53 11.68
C HIS A 124 -11.83 -4.78 10.85
N GLN A 125 -10.99 -4.62 9.83
CA GLN A 125 -10.37 -5.72 9.06
C GLN A 125 -8.87 -5.85 9.38
N ARG A 126 -8.35 -5.04 10.31
CA ARG A 126 -6.94 -5.11 10.70
C ARG A 126 -6.80 -6.18 11.75
N SER A 127 -5.87 -7.10 11.52
CA SER A 127 -5.45 -8.05 12.55
C SER A 127 -5.08 -7.31 13.84
N PRO A 128 -5.40 -7.90 15.01
CA PRO A 128 -5.04 -7.30 16.29
C PRO A 128 -3.52 -7.15 16.40
N PRO A 129 -3.02 -6.09 17.06
CA PRO A 129 -1.59 -5.82 17.15
C PRO A 129 -0.86 -6.92 17.92
N THR A 130 0.28 -7.34 17.38
CA THR A 130 1.20 -8.28 18.03
C THR A 130 1.89 -7.65 19.25
N PRO A 131 2.45 -8.45 20.18
CA PRO A 131 3.21 -7.92 21.33
C PRO A 131 4.31 -6.94 20.93
N TRP A 132 5.01 -7.26 19.84
CA TRP A 132 6.05 -6.42 19.25
C TRP A 132 5.50 -5.08 18.73
N GLN A 133 4.36 -5.08 18.04
CA GLN A 133 3.74 -3.84 17.55
C GLN A 133 3.25 -2.95 18.70
N LEU A 134 2.72 -3.55 19.77
CA LEU A 134 2.37 -2.83 20.99
C LEU A 134 3.60 -2.19 21.64
N PHE A 135 4.70 -2.94 21.74
CA PHE A 135 5.96 -2.40 22.22
C PHE A 135 6.48 -1.23 21.39
N ILE A 136 6.54 -1.36 20.06
CA ILE A 136 6.98 -0.26 19.17
C ILE A 136 6.15 1.00 19.37
N SER A 137 4.84 0.85 19.59
CA SER A 137 3.93 1.98 19.76
C SER A 137 4.15 2.75 21.07
N GLU A 138 4.68 2.08 22.10
CA GLU A 138 4.99 2.66 23.41
C GLU A 138 6.46 3.10 23.50
N PHE A 139 7.35 2.48 22.72
CA PHE A 139 8.77 2.78 22.70
C PHE A 139 9.00 4.22 22.22
N LYS A 140 9.78 4.99 23.00
CA LYS A 140 10.23 6.33 22.62
C LYS A 140 11.74 6.25 22.36
N PRO A 141 12.20 6.44 21.12
CA PRO A 141 13.62 6.40 20.81
C PRO A 141 14.29 7.63 21.42
N VAL A 142 15.59 7.53 21.69
CA VAL A 142 16.39 8.69 22.11
C VAL A 142 16.43 9.66 20.94
N GLN A 143 15.99 10.91 21.16
CA GLN A 143 15.98 11.90 20.10
C GLN A 143 17.42 12.24 19.69
N SER A 144 17.73 12.14 18.40
CA SER A 144 19.00 12.63 17.88
C SER A 144 18.87 14.09 17.48
N ASN A 145 19.84 14.92 17.87
CA ASN A 145 19.89 16.33 17.48
C ASN A 145 20.25 16.56 16.00
N HIS A 146 20.49 15.50 15.23
CA HIS A 146 20.82 15.60 13.82
C HIS A 146 19.55 15.71 12.95
N PRO A 147 19.55 16.61 11.94
CA PRO A 147 18.44 16.70 11.00
C PRO A 147 18.32 15.39 10.24
N THR A 148 17.19 14.71 10.41
CA THR A 148 16.88 13.45 9.75
C THR A 148 15.55 13.56 9.02
N THR A 149 15.47 12.91 7.86
CA THR A 149 14.19 12.80 7.15
C THR A 149 13.22 11.93 7.95
N THR A 150 11.90 12.08 7.74
CA THR A 150 10.88 11.25 8.41
C THR A 150 11.10 9.75 8.19
N GLN A 151 11.55 9.35 6.99
CA GLN A 151 11.84 7.95 6.68
C GLN A 151 13.07 7.43 7.44
N GLN A 152 14.13 8.22 7.56
CA GLN A 152 15.31 7.87 8.35
C GLN A 152 14.98 7.80 9.84
N SER A 153 14.22 8.77 10.35
CA SER A 153 13.74 8.77 11.75
C SER A 153 12.93 7.51 12.06
N PHE A 154 11.98 7.13 11.20
CA PHE A 154 11.21 5.89 11.36
C PHE A 154 12.07 4.63 11.27
N SER A 155 13.02 4.57 10.34
CA SER A 155 13.95 3.44 10.21
C SER A 155 14.83 3.28 11.46
N ASN A 156 15.35 4.39 11.98
CA ASN A 156 16.16 4.42 13.20
C ASN A 156 15.33 4.02 14.43
N HIS A 157 14.09 4.48 14.52
CA HIS A 157 13.12 4.07 15.55
C HIS A 157 12.96 2.55 15.59
N LEU A 158 12.70 1.92 14.43
CA LEU A 158 12.54 0.46 14.35
C LEU A 158 13.81 -0.29 14.72
N LYS A 159 15.00 0.21 14.32
CA LYS A 159 16.28 -0.39 14.70
C LYS A 159 16.51 -0.36 16.22
N GLN A 160 16.31 0.80 16.84
CA GLN A 160 16.46 0.97 18.30
C GLN A 160 15.45 0.13 19.07
N ALA A 161 14.18 0.13 18.64
CA ALA A 161 13.13 -0.70 19.21
C ALA A 161 13.52 -2.19 19.14
N SER A 162 14.06 -2.63 18.00
CA SER A 162 14.41 -4.04 17.78
C SER A 162 15.54 -4.47 18.71
N HIS A 163 16.54 -3.62 18.87
CA HIS A 163 17.63 -3.84 19.82
C HIS A 163 17.09 -3.92 21.25
N ARG A 164 16.26 -2.96 21.67
CA ARG A 164 15.69 -2.94 23.03
C ARG A 164 14.81 -4.14 23.32
N TRP A 165 14.00 -4.57 22.36
CA TRP A 165 13.12 -5.74 22.50
C TRP A 165 13.88 -7.05 22.68
N LYS A 166 14.99 -7.24 21.96
CA LYS A 166 15.84 -8.43 22.14
C LYS A 166 16.34 -8.54 23.59
N HIS A 167 16.72 -7.42 24.19
CA HIS A 167 17.26 -7.33 25.56
C HIS A 167 16.20 -7.10 26.63
N LEU A 168 14.90 -7.09 26.29
CA LEU A 168 13.83 -6.96 27.27
C LEU A 168 13.70 -8.25 28.09
N SER A 169 13.50 -8.12 29.40
CA SER A 169 13.24 -9.27 30.27
C SER A 169 11.94 -9.99 29.91
N ASN A 170 11.84 -11.27 30.25
CA ASN A 170 10.65 -12.07 29.99
C ASN A 170 9.42 -11.51 30.73
N ASP A 171 9.59 -10.98 31.95
CA ASP A 171 8.51 -10.31 32.68
C ASP A 171 7.94 -9.12 31.90
N MET A 172 8.81 -8.26 31.38
CA MET A 172 8.37 -7.11 30.59
C MET A 172 7.73 -7.52 29.26
N LYS A 173 8.25 -8.57 28.60
CA LYS A 173 7.64 -9.13 27.38
C LYS A 173 6.26 -9.73 27.67
N SER A 174 6.07 -10.34 28.84
CA SER A 174 4.78 -10.94 29.24
C SER A 174 3.66 -9.91 29.29
N ARG A 175 3.95 -8.67 29.70
CA ARG A 175 2.97 -7.56 29.70
C ARG A 175 2.42 -7.28 28.30
N TYR A 176 3.29 -7.29 27.29
CA TYR A 176 2.91 -7.11 25.89
C TYR A 176 2.17 -8.33 25.34
N LEU A 177 2.51 -9.54 25.78
CA LEU A 177 1.79 -10.76 25.45
C LEU A 177 0.35 -10.71 25.98
N SER A 178 0.16 -10.34 27.24
CA SER A 178 -1.16 -10.20 27.86
C SER A 178 -2.00 -9.13 27.16
N LYS A 179 -1.42 -7.96 26.86
CA LYS A 179 -2.10 -6.91 26.07
C LYS A 179 -2.49 -7.40 24.68
N ALA A 180 -1.63 -8.15 24.00
CA ALA A 180 -1.94 -8.70 22.68
C ALA A 180 -3.08 -9.72 22.72
N ASN A 181 -3.08 -10.60 23.73
CA ASN A 181 -4.14 -11.58 23.93
C ASN A 181 -5.49 -10.90 24.20
N LEU A 182 -5.51 -9.85 25.03
CA LEU A 182 -6.72 -9.08 25.30
C LEU A 182 -7.27 -8.41 24.03
N ASN A 183 -6.38 -7.86 23.18
CA ASN A 183 -6.79 -7.32 21.87
C ASN A 183 -7.29 -8.40 20.90
N LYS A 184 -6.70 -9.60 20.91
CA LYS A 184 -7.23 -10.74 20.14
C LYS A 184 -8.64 -11.11 20.58
N SER A 185 -8.88 -11.22 21.89
CA SER A 185 -10.22 -11.53 22.42
C SER A 185 -11.24 -10.45 22.05
N ARG A 186 -10.87 -9.16 22.15
CA ARG A 186 -11.72 -8.06 21.68
C ARG A 186 -12.06 -8.17 20.19
N HIS A 187 -11.07 -8.46 19.36
CA HIS A 187 -11.28 -8.64 17.91
C HIS A 187 -12.27 -9.77 17.61
N VAL A 188 -12.14 -10.92 18.28
CA VAL A 188 -13.08 -12.04 18.12
C VAL A 188 -14.51 -11.64 18.50
N ILE A 189 -14.68 -10.90 19.60
CA ILE A 189 -16.00 -10.39 20.03
C ILE A 189 -16.56 -9.37 19.03
N GLU A 190 -15.72 -8.49 18.49
CA GLU A 190 -16.13 -7.52 17.46
C GLU A 190 -16.51 -8.19 16.14
N GLU A 191 -15.87 -9.30 15.78
CA GLU A 191 -16.24 -10.11 14.62
C GLU A 191 -17.52 -10.92 14.86
N SER A 192 -17.71 -11.51 16.05
CA SER A 192 -18.92 -12.28 16.35
C SER A 192 -20.19 -11.42 16.38
N LYS A 193 -20.12 -10.21 16.96
CA LYS A 193 -21.24 -9.25 16.98
C LYS A 193 -21.69 -8.79 15.60
N LYS A 194 -20.86 -8.94 14.56
CA LYS A 194 -21.27 -8.65 13.18
C LYS A 194 -22.09 -9.76 12.56
N GLY A 195 -21.82 -11.01 12.92
CA GLY A 195 -22.61 -12.16 12.49
C GLY A 195 -24.05 -12.11 13.00
N GLU A 196 -24.26 -11.59 14.21
CA GLU A 196 -25.59 -11.44 14.82
C GLU A 196 -26.41 -10.26 14.28
N ASN A 197 -25.76 -9.23 13.73
CA ASN A 197 -26.45 -8.11 13.07
C ASN A 197 -26.78 -8.39 11.58
N PHE A 198 -26.62 -9.65 11.16
CA PHE A 198 -26.90 -10.15 9.81
C PHE A 198 -27.83 -11.38 9.86
N THR A 199 -28.87 -11.33 10.69
CA THR A 199 -30.06 -12.16 10.50
C THR A 199 -31.18 -11.26 9.95
N PRO A 200 -31.78 -11.58 8.78
CA PRO A 200 -32.89 -10.81 8.20
C PRO A 200 -34.09 -10.70 9.14
#